data_AF-I1R531-F1
#
_entry.id   AF-I1R531-F1
#
_cell.length_a   1.000
_cell.length_b   1.000
_cell.length_c   1.000
_cell.angle_alpha   90.00
_cell.angle_beta   90.00
_cell.angle_gamma   90.00
#
_symmetry.space_group_name_H-M   'P 1'
#
loop_
_entity.id
_entity.type
_entity.pdbx_description
1 polymer ?
#
loop_
_entity_poly.entity_id
_entity_poly.type
_entity_poly.pdbx_seq_one_letter_code
_entity_poly.pdbx_strand_id
1 'polypeptide(L)'
;ACSECMEETRSKWLKHSHKTVYMGHRRFLPRYHPYRNMKKNFNGHRDIAGPPVELTGIGVHNLVMGITNEFGKKRKVGKTKKKSTSKEKIEEHVEKQKTKERSMWKKKSIFWRLPYWKDLEVHHCIDLMHVEKNVCESLMGLLLNPGTIKDGLNARRDLEEMGVRSELHP
;
A
#
# COMPACT_ATOMS: atom_id res chain seq x y z
N ALA A 1 -0.99 0.24 0.58
CA ALA A 1 -0.35 0.74 -0.64
C ALA A 1 0.22 2.11 -0.33
N CYS A 2 1.51 2.34 -0.59
CA CYS A 2 2.14 3.64 -0.38
C CYS A 2 2.06 4.44 -1.69
N SER A 3 1.59 5.69 -1.64
CA SER A 3 1.49 6.58 -2.81
C SER A 3 2.85 6.99 -3.35
N GLU A 4 3.88 7.04 -2.51
CA GLU A 4 5.24 7.38 -2.91
C GLU A 4 6.00 6.15 -3.43
N CYS A 5 5.95 5.03 -2.71
CA CYS A 5 6.67 3.83 -3.14
C CYS A 5 6.00 3.10 -4.29
N MET A 6 4.69 3.23 -4.46
CA MET A 6 3.91 2.53 -5.48
C MET A 6 4.30 1.04 -5.59
N GLU A 7 4.76 0.60 -6.76
CA GLU A 7 5.18 -0.78 -7.04
C GLU A 7 6.40 -1.20 -6.21
N GLU A 8 7.24 -0.25 -5.78
CA GLU A 8 8.37 -0.49 -4.87
C GLU A 8 7.95 -0.55 -3.39
N THR A 9 6.65 -0.58 -3.08
CA THR A 9 6.18 -0.70 -1.69
C THR A 9 6.67 -2.00 -1.07
N ARG A 10 7.59 -1.90 -0.10
CA ARG A 10 8.08 -3.05 0.67
C ARG A 10 7.09 -3.40 1.79
N SER A 11 6.17 -4.32 1.51
CA SER A 11 5.25 -4.88 2.48
C SER A 11 5.55 -6.35 2.80
N LYS A 12 5.12 -6.80 3.98
CA LYS A 12 5.17 -8.20 4.40
C LYS A 12 3.84 -8.56 5.06
N TRP A 13 3.32 -9.74 4.74
CA TRP A 13 2.19 -10.31 5.47
C TRP A 13 2.70 -11.05 6.70
N LEU A 14 2.15 -10.73 7.86
CA LEU A 14 2.44 -11.40 9.13
C LEU A 14 1.43 -12.52 9.37
N LYS A 15 1.93 -13.72 9.66
CA LYS A 15 1.13 -14.95 9.67
C LYS A 15 0.23 -15.03 10.91
N HIS A 16 0.72 -14.62 12.07
CA HIS A 16 0.00 -14.78 13.34
C HIS A 16 -0.96 -13.63 13.62
N SER A 17 -0.56 -12.40 13.31
CA SER A 17 -1.46 -11.24 13.44
C SER A 17 -2.41 -11.05 12.25
N HIS A 18 -2.19 -11.75 11.13
CA HIS A 18 -2.95 -11.58 9.88
C HIS A 18 -2.98 -10.13 9.40
N LYS A 19 -1.83 -9.46 9.43
CA LYS A 19 -1.69 -8.05 9.05
C LYS A 19 -0.61 -7.87 7.98
N THR A 20 -0.86 -6.94 7.06
CA THR A 20 0.19 -6.41 6.18
C THR A 20 0.94 -5.30 6.89
N VAL A 21 2.25 -5.47 7.08
CA VAL A 21 3.14 -4.44 7.60
C VAL A 21 4.01 -3.87 6.49
N TYR A 22 4.37 -2.60 6.63
CA TYR A 22 5.26 -1.91 5.71
C TYR A 22 6.60 -1.68 6.42
N MET A 23 7.69 -2.20 5.85
CA MET A 23 9.00 -2.23 6.52
C MET A 23 10.07 -1.42 5.78
N GLY A 24 9.73 -0.82 4.64
CA GLY A 24 10.65 -0.09 3.77
C GLY A 24 10.92 1.37 4.16
N HIS A 25 10.32 1.89 5.23
CA HIS A 25 10.33 3.34 5.50
C HIS A 25 11.72 3.93 5.81
N ARG A 26 12.69 3.11 6.25
CA ARG A 26 14.05 3.60 6.55
C ARG A 26 14.80 4.06 5.29
N ARG A 27 14.35 3.68 4.10
CA ARG A 27 14.92 4.10 2.82
C ARG A 27 14.77 5.61 2.53
N PHE A 28 13.92 6.31 3.27
CA PHE A 28 13.73 7.76 3.16
C PHE A 28 14.66 8.57 4.08
N LEU A 29 15.35 7.92 5.03
CA LEU A 29 16.32 8.60 5.91
C LEU A 29 17.61 8.97 5.15
N PRO A 30 18.42 9.94 5.60
CA PRO A 30 19.72 10.20 5.00
C PRO A 30 20.59 8.95 4.88
N ARG A 31 21.45 8.86 3.85
CA ARG A 31 22.23 7.66 3.53
C ARG A 31 23.06 7.13 4.72
N TYR A 32 23.57 8.04 5.55
CA TYR A 32 24.41 7.73 6.70
C TYR A 32 23.65 7.74 8.04
N HIS A 33 22.31 7.79 8.00
CA HIS A 33 21.51 7.81 9.22
C HIS A 33 21.67 6.50 10.02
N PRO A 34 21.96 6.53 11.34
CA PRO A 34 22.24 5.34 12.14
C PRO A 34 21.16 4.25 12.05
N TYR A 35 19.88 4.64 12.00
CA TYR A 35 18.76 3.70 11.94
C TYR A 35 18.75 2.82 10.69
N ARG A 36 19.40 3.22 9.59
CA ARG A 36 19.56 2.35 8.40
C ARG A 36 20.39 1.10 8.71
N ASN A 37 21.31 1.19 9.67
CA ASN A 37 22.23 0.11 10.06
C ASN A 37 21.74 -0.74 11.23
N MET A 38 20.74 -0.26 11.98
CA MET A 38 20.17 -0.99 13.12
C MET A 38 19.37 -2.20 12.64
N LYS A 39 19.96 -3.39 12.69
CA LYS A 39 19.29 -4.64 12.29
C LYS A 39 18.37 -5.17 13.38
N LYS A 40 18.90 -5.25 14.61
CA LYS A 40 18.24 -5.86 15.78
C LYS A 40 16.92 -5.18 16.13
N ASN A 41 16.89 -3.84 16.10
CA ASN A 41 15.72 -3.05 16.50
C ASN A 41 14.60 -3.01 15.46
N PHE A 42 14.88 -3.45 14.23
CA PHE A 42 13.95 -3.34 13.09
C PHE A 42 13.66 -4.74 12.49
N ASN A 43 13.91 -4.91 11.20
CA ASN A 43 13.54 -6.11 10.44
C ASN A 43 14.73 -7.05 10.16
N GLY A 44 15.80 -6.99 10.96
CA GLY A 44 16.98 -7.86 10.81
C GLY A 44 17.92 -7.48 9.66
N HIS A 45 17.53 -6.55 8.79
CA HIS A 45 18.31 -6.16 7.62
C HIS A 45 18.81 -4.72 7.69
N ARG A 46 19.90 -4.42 6.98
CA ARG A 46 20.38 -3.05 6.74
C ARG A 46 19.66 -2.47 5.54
N ASP A 47 19.20 -1.22 5.62
CA ASP A 47 18.54 -0.56 4.48
C ASP A 47 19.52 0.33 3.71
N ILE A 48 20.04 -0.22 2.60
CA ILE A 48 21.05 0.41 1.74
C ILE A 48 20.38 1.19 0.59
N ALA A 49 19.14 0.85 0.25
CA ALA A 49 18.43 1.46 -0.87
C ALA A 49 18.07 2.91 -0.57
N GLY A 50 18.13 3.76 -1.59
CA GLY A 50 17.56 5.11 -1.54
C GLY A 50 16.04 5.08 -1.57
N PRO A 51 15.39 6.24 -1.41
CA PRO A 51 13.96 6.38 -1.67
C PRO A 51 13.64 5.94 -3.11
N PRO A 52 12.42 5.44 -3.36
CA PRO A 52 11.94 5.20 -4.72
C PRO A 52 11.95 6.51 -5.51
N VAL A 53 12.00 6.42 -6.84
CA VAL A 53 11.96 7.61 -7.69
C VAL A 53 10.61 8.29 -7.53
N GLU A 54 10.62 9.59 -7.24
CA GLU A 54 9.41 10.39 -7.12
C GLU A 54 8.68 10.42 -8.47
N LEU A 55 7.40 10.04 -8.45
CA LEU A 55 6.57 10.09 -9.64
C LEU A 55 5.98 11.50 -9.80
N THR A 56 6.24 12.13 -10.93
CA THR A 56 5.63 13.42 -11.25
C THR A 56 4.14 13.26 -11.50
N GLY A 57 3.37 14.34 -11.34
CA GLY A 57 1.94 14.32 -11.65
C GLY A 57 1.61 13.96 -13.08
N ILE A 58 2.48 14.33 -14.02
CA ILE A 58 2.40 13.88 -15.42
C ILE A 58 2.60 12.35 -15.52
N GLY A 59 3.58 11.80 -14.80
CA GLY A 59 3.80 10.36 -14.72
C GLY A 59 2.57 9.62 -14.19
N VAL A 60 1.97 10.12 -13.10
CA VAL A 60 0.74 9.53 -12.54
C VAL A 60 -0.41 9.63 -13.53
N HIS A 61 -0.57 10.77 -14.21
CA HIS A 61 -1.63 10.96 -15.20
C HIS A 61 -1.55 9.91 -16.31
N ASN A 62 -0.35 9.67 -16.83
CA ASN A 62 -0.13 8.69 -17.91
C ASN A 62 -0.50 7.27 -17.46
N LEU A 63 -0.17 6.90 -16.22
CA LEU A 63 -0.55 5.60 -15.66
C LEU A 63 -2.08 5.43 -15.54
N VAL A 64 -2.81 6.50 -15.22
CA VAL A 64 -4.27 6.43 -15.00
C VAL A 64 -5.10 6.79 -16.22
N MET A 65 -4.49 7.32 -17.28
CA MET A 65 -5.21 7.85 -18.44
C MET A 65 -6.05 6.79 -19.16
N GLY A 66 -5.53 5.56 -19.26
CA GLY A 66 -6.23 4.43 -19.87
C GLY A 66 -7.30 3.78 -18.99
N ILE A 67 -7.45 4.21 -17.73
CA ILE A 67 -8.43 3.62 -16.81
C ILE A 67 -9.81 4.21 -17.09
N THR A 68 -10.71 3.35 -17.58
CA THR A 68 -12.12 3.70 -17.73
C THR A 68 -12.86 3.42 -16.42
N ASN A 69 -13.46 4.46 -15.83
CA ASN A 69 -14.26 4.30 -14.63
C ASN A 69 -15.65 3.75 -14.96
N GLU A 70 -15.93 2.52 -14.55
CA GLU A 70 -17.31 2.03 -14.50
C GLU A 70 -17.97 2.52 -13.19
N PHE A 71 -18.94 3.43 -13.31
CA PHE A 71 -19.73 3.92 -12.17
C PHE A 71 -21.09 3.21 -12.12
N GLY A 72 -21.55 2.93 -10.89
CA GLY A 72 -22.85 2.28 -10.63
C GLY A 72 -22.78 0.76 -10.47
N LYS A 73 -23.76 0.19 -9.75
CA LYS A 73 -23.96 -1.28 -9.72
C LYS A 73 -24.41 -1.71 -11.12
N LYS A 74 -23.69 -2.65 -11.75
CA LYS A 74 -24.19 -3.29 -12.98
C LYS A 74 -25.56 -3.89 -12.67
N ARG A 75 -26.63 -3.32 -13.23
CA ARG A 75 -27.96 -3.92 -13.18
C ARG A 75 -27.81 -5.29 -13.83
N LYS A 76 -28.24 -6.36 -13.13
CA LYS A 76 -28.36 -7.69 -13.74
C LYS A 76 -29.49 -7.62 -14.76
N VAL A 77 -29.22 -7.07 -15.95
CA VAL A 77 -30.09 -7.26 -17.11
C VAL A 77 -30.11 -8.77 -17.37
N GLY A 78 -31.29 -9.36 -17.40
CA GLY A 78 -31.48 -10.79 -17.59
C GLY A 78 -30.63 -11.29 -18.75
N LYS A 79 -29.80 -12.29 -18.51
CA LYS A 79 -28.92 -12.87 -19.52
C LYS A 79 -29.78 -13.58 -20.58
N THR A 80 -30.07 -12.93 -21.70
CA THR A 80 -30.32 -13.66 -22.95
C THR A 80 -28.96 -14.21 -23.39
N LYS A 81 -28.79 -15.54 -23.31
CA LYS A 81 -27.55 -16.25 -23.66
C LYS A 81 -27.21 -16.03 -25.15
N LYS A 82 -26.50 -14.96 -25.50
CA LYS A 82 -25.67 -14.94 -26.72
C LYS A 82 -24.37 -15.66 -26.42
N LYS A 83 -24.14 -16.75 -27.16
CA LYS A 83 -23.03 -17.67 -27.01
C LYS A 83 -21.78 -17.04 -27.65
N SER A 84 -21.06 -16.17 -26.92
CA SER A 84 -19.74 -15.74 -27.37
C SER A 84 -18.75 -16.91 -27.26
N THR A 85 -17.94 -17.06 -28.31
CA THR A 85 -17.00 -18.14 -28.55
C THR A 85 -15.90 -18.15 -27.48
N SER A 86 -15.42 -19.33 -27.11
CA SER A 86 -14.46 -19.53 -26.01
C SER A 86 -13.15 -18.77 -26.16
N LYS A 87 -12.71 -18.48 -27.39
CA LYS A 87 -11.49 -17.70 -27.68
C LYS A 87 -11.58 -16.23 -27.24
N GLU A 88 -12.67 -15.53 -27.56
CA GLU A 88 -12.85 -14.11 -27.21
C GLU A 88 -12.90 -13.87 -25.70
N LYS A 89 -13.52 -14.80 -24.95
CA LYS A 89 -13.56 -14.71 -23.48
C LYS A 89 -12.19 -14.95 -22.83
N ILE A 90 -11.35 -15.77 -23.44
CA ILE A 90 -10.00 -16.06 -22.96
C ILE A 90 -9.09 -14.86 -23.24
N GLU A 91 -9.16 -14.27 -24.43
CA GLU A 91 -8.37 -13.08 -24.78
C GLU A 91 -8.76 -11.87 -23.91
N GLU A 92 -10.06 -11.62 -23.70
CA GLU A 92 -10.55 -10.54 -22.81
C GLU A 92 -10.15 -10.76 -21.34
N HIS A 93 -10.14 -12.02 -20.86
CA HIS A 93 -9.69 -12.35 -19.50
C HIS A 93 -8.17 -12.22 -19.33
N VAL A 94 -7.38 -12.64 -20.32
CA VAL A 94 -5.92 -12.57 -20.28
C VAL A 94 -5.44 -11.12 -20.34
N GLU A 95 -6.09 -10.27 -21.14
CA GLU A 95 -5.75 -8.84 -21.23
C GLU A 95 -6.19 -8.05 -19.98
N LYS A 96 -7.36 -8.35 -19.42
CA LYS A 96 -7.81 -7.81 -18.12
C LYS A 96 -6.99 -8.31 -16.92
N GLN A 97 -6.42 -9.51 -16.99
CA GLN A 97 -5.52 -10.02 -15.95
C GLN A 97 -4.12 -9.39 -16.05
N LYS A 98 -3.55 -9.29 -17.25
CA LYS A 98 -2.24 -8.61 -17.47
C LYS A 98 -2.23 -7.15 -17.04
N THR A 99 -3.33 -6.43 -17.23
CA THR A 99 -3.46 -5.02 -16.77
C THR A 99 -3.75 -4.89 -15.27
N LYS A 100 -4.46 -5.86 -14.67
CA LYS A 100 -4.72 -5.90 -13.22
C LYS A 100 -3.48 -6.24 -12.39
N GLU A 101 -2.56 -7.01 -12.93
CA GLU A 101 -1.40 -7.51 -12.19
C GLU A 101 -0.34 -6.43 -11.93
N ARG A 102 -0.35 -5.32 -12.68
CA ARG A 102 0.67 -4.26 -12.54
C ARG A 102 0.15 -2.92 -12.03
N SER A 103 -1.11 -2.57 -12.25
CA SER A 103 -1.59 -1.24 -11.87
C SER A 103 -2.19 -1.21 -10.45
N MET A 104 -1.56 -0.46 -9.54
CA MET A 104 -2.15 -0.11 -8.24
C MET A 104 -3.43 0.72 -8.37
N TRP A 105 -3.65 1.32 -9.54
CA TRP A 105 -4.75 2.21 -9.83
C TRP A 105 -5.94 1.44 -10.40
N LYS A 106 -7.08 1.53 -9.71
CA LYS A 106 -8.35 0.92 -10.17
C LYS A 106 -9.29 1.91 -10.81
N LYS A 107 -9.09 3.21 -10.56
CA LYS A 107 -9.97 4.30 -11.00
C LYS A 107 -9.14 5.54 -11.30
N LYS A 108 -9.57 6.32 -12.29
CA LYS A 108 -9.08 7.67 -12.57
C LYS A 108 -9.88 8.68 -11.75
N SER A 109 -9.25 9.55 -10.98
CA SER A 109 -9.97 10.65 -10.30
C SER A 109 -10.64 11.60 -11.31
N ILE A 110 -11.81 12.16 -10.97
CA ILE A 110 -12.45 13.20 -11.80
C ILE A 110 -11.61 14.49 -11.85
N PHE A 111 -10.78 14.72 -10.83
CA PHE A 111 -9.91 15.89 -10.75
C PHE A 111 -8.86 15.95 -11.85
N TRP A 112 -8.55 14.84 -12.53
CA TRP A 112 -7.71 14.86 -13.74
C TRP A 112 -8.30 15.64 -14.92
N ARG A 113 -9.57 16.09 -14.83
CA ARG A 113 -10.16 17.06 -15.78
C ARG A 113 -9.66 18.49 -15.57
N LEU A 114 -9.11 18.79 -14.39
CA LEU A 114 -8.64 20.12 -14.05
C LEU A 114 -7.21 20.30 -14.59
N PRO A 115 -6.93 21.37 -15.37
CA PRO A 115 -5.63 21.56 -16.01
C PRO A 115 -4.44 21.57 -15.04
N TYR A 116 -4.64 22.11 -13.83
CA TYR A 116 -3.60 22.25 -12.80
C TYR A 116 -3.33 20.96 -12.02
N TRP A 117 -4.19 19.94 -12.15
CA TRP A 117 -4.12 18.75 -11.30
C TRP A 117 -2.84 17.95 -11.51
N LYS A 118 -2.28 17.97 -12.73
CA LYS A 118 -0.99 17.36 -13.07
C LYS A 118 0.22 18.07 -12.46
N ASP A 119 0.04 19.31 -11.99
CA ASP A 119 1.09 20.17 -11.47
C ASP A 119 1.16 20.10 -9.92
N LEU A 120 0.21 19.40 -9.28
CA LEU A 120 0.25 19.13 -7.84
C LEU A 120 1.27 18.04 -7.52
N GLU A 121 1.92 18.11 -6.36
CA GLU A 121 2.79 17.01 -5.90
C GLU A 121 1.97 15.89 -5.24
N VAL A 122 0.92 16.27 -4.48
CA VAL A 122 0.05 15.34 -3.76
C VAL A 122 -1.30 15.21 -4.46
N HIS A 123 -1.48 14.12 -5.21
CA HIS A 123 -2.70 13.85 -5.99
C HIS A 123 -3.76 13.04 -5.26
N HIS A 124 -3.48 12.60 -4.04
CA HIS A 124 -4.37 11.73 -3.28
C HIS A 124 -4.77 12.45 -2.00
N CYS A 125 -6.08 12.67 -1.83
CA CYS A 125 -6.61 13.11 -0.56
C CYS A 125 -6.37 11.99 0.46
N ILE A 126 -5.34 12.15 1.27
CA ILE A 126 -5.18 11.41 2.51
C ILE A 126 -6.35 11.86 3.39
N ASP A 127 -7.11 10.90 3.90
CA ASP A 127 -8.17 11.19 4.86
C ASP A 127 -7.52 11.64 6.19
N LEU A 128 -7.29 12.95 6.32
CA LEU A 128 -6.57 13.55 7.43
C LEU A 128 -7.25 13.21 8.76
N MET A 129 -8.57 13.18 8.81
CA MET A 129 -9.31 12.82 10.03
C MET A 129 -8.92 11.44 10.55
N HIS A 130 -8.88 10.44 9.65
CA HIS A 130 -8.51 9.08 10.05
C HIS A 130 -7.02 8.97 10.36
N VAL A 131 -6.15 9.69 9.66
CA VAL A 131 -4.71 9.71 9.94
C VAL A 131 -4.43 10.34 11.31
N GLU A 132 -4.96 11.53 11.57
CA GLU A 132 -4.82 12.24 12.84
C GLU A 132 -5.33 11.39 13.99
N LYS A 133 -6.54 10.82 13.87
CA LYS A 133 -7.08 9.92 14.89
C LYS A 133 -6.15 8.75 15.18
N ASN A 134 -5.67 8.06 14.15
CA ASN A 134 -4.79 6.90 14.32
C ASN A 134 -3.43 7.26 14.96
N VAL A 135 -2.87 8.42 14.61
CA VAL A 135 -1.61 8.92 15.18
C VAL A 135 -1.81 9.31 16.64
N CYS A 136 -2.87 10.08 16.94
CA CYS A 136 -3.21 10.50 18.30
C CYS A 136 -3.48 9.30 19.21
N GLU A 137 -4.29 8.33 18.78
CA GLU A 137 -4.54 7.11 19.56
C GLU A 137 -3.25 6.32 19.85
N SER A 138 -2.33 6.27 18.88
CA SER A 138 -1.04 5.60 19.07
C SER A 138 -0.13 6.35 20.04
N LEU A 139 -0.09 7.68 19.96
CA LEU A 139 0.68 8.52 20.88
C LEU A 139 0.12 8.44 22.31
N MET A 140 -1.20 8.52 22.45
CA MET A 140 -1.88 8.38 23.75
C MET A 140 -1.68 6.98 24.34
N GLY A 141 -1.73 5.94 23.50
CA GLY A 141 -1.41 4.57 23.93
C GLY A 141 0.02 4.43 24.44
N LEU A 142 0.99 5.14 23.85
CA LEU A 142 2.38 5.16 24.30
C LEU A 142 2.55 5.93 25.62
N LEU A 143 1.95 7.12 25.72
CA LEU A 143 2.14 8.03 26.86
C LEU A 143 1.37 7.60 28.11
N LEU A 144 0.13 7.12 27.94
CA LEU A 144 -0.79 6.89 29.06
C LEU A 144 -0.94 5.41 29.44
N ASN A 145 -0.44 4.48 28.62
CA ASN A 145 -0.56 3.04 28.81
C ASN A 145 -1.92 2.58 29.40
N PRO A 146 -3.06 2.87 28.75
CA PRO A 146 -4.40 2.64 29.31
C PRO A 146 -4.83 1.15 29.38
N GLY A 147 -3.88 0.21 29.36
CA GLY A 147 -4.11 -1.24 29.46
C GLY A 147 -4.36 -1.98 28.13
N THR A 148 -4.58 -1.27 27.02
CA THR A 148 -4.75 -1.85 25.67
C THR A 148 -3.50 -1.65 24.82
N ILE A 149 -2.47 -2.45 25.06
CA ILE A 149 -1.22 -2.38 24.29
C ILE A 149 -1.37 -3.17 22.98
N LYS A 150 -0.76 -2.66 21.90
CA LYS A 150 -0.68 -3.36 20.61
C LYS A 150 0.31 -4.55 20.62
N ASP A 151 0.98 -4.80 21.74
CA ASP A 151 1.84 -5.96 21.98
C ASP A 151 1.01 -7.10 22.59
N GLY A 152 0.69 -8.11 21.78
CA GLY A 152 -0.03 -9.31 22.20
C GLY A 152 0.68 -10.58 21.74
N LEU A 153 0.23 -11.74 22.21
CA LEU A 153 0.86 -13.05 21.88
C LEU A 153 1.06 -13.27 20.37
N ASN A 154 0.11 -12.83 19.54
CA ASN A 154 0.25 -12.93 18.08
C ASN A 154 1.39 -12.05 17.54
N ALA A 155 1.56 -10.84 18.09
CA ALA A 155 2.66 -9.96 17.70
C ALA A 155 4.02 -10.55 18.12
N ARG A 156 4.11 -11.18 19.30
CA ARG A 156 5.33 -11.85 19.77
C ARG A 156 5.70 -13.07 18.93
N ARG A 157 4.72 -13.89 18.53
CA ARG A 157 4.94 -15.00 17.58
C ARG A 157 5.37 -14.51 16.20
N ASP A 158 4.81 -13.39 15.72
CA ASP A 158 5.29 -12.77 14.48
C ASP A 158 6.74 -12.28 14.59
N LEU A 159 7.16 -11.75 15.75
CA LEU A 159 8.57 -11.36 16.01
C LEU A 159 9.50 -12.58 15.99
N GLU A 160 9.07 -13.70 16.57
CA GLU A 160 9.77 -14.99 16.54
C GLU A 160 9.93 -15.52 15.11
N GLU A 161 8.85 -15.57 14.33
CA GLU A 161 8.90 -15.98 12.91
C GLU A 161 9.76 -15.04 12.06
N MET A 162 9.84 -13.75 12.43
CA MET A 162 10.74 -12.79 11.79
C MET A 162 12.20 -12.91 12.25
N GLY A 163 12.50 -13.68 13.30
CA GLY A 163 13.85 -13.83 13.85
C GLY A 163 14.42 -12.53 14.44
N VAL A 164 13.56 -11.64 14.95
CA VAL A 164 13.95 -10.34 15.53
C VAL A 164 13.43 -10.21 16.94
N ARG A 165 14.15 -9.45 17.79
CA ARG A 165 13.78 -9.16 19.18
C ARG A 165 13.47 -10.42 20.00
N SER A 166 14.47 -11.29 20.14
CA SER A 166 14.37 -12.55 20.90
C SER A 166 13.96 -12.35 22.35
N GLU A 167 14.27 -11.19 22.92
CA GLU A 167 13.86 -10.80 24.27
C GLU A 167 12.33 -10.61 24.43
N LEU A 168 11.57 -10.53 23.32
CA LEU A 168 10.12 -10.37 23.32
C LEU A 168 9.38 -11.62 22.80
N HIS A 169 10.09 -12.72 22.54
CA HIS A 169 9.44 -13.96 22.10
C HIS A 169 8.56 -14.53 23.23
N PRO A 170 7.50 -15.29 22.91
CA PRO A 170 6.61 -15.89 23.91
C PRO A 170 7.33 -16.80 24.92
#